data_AF-A0A650E806-F1
#
_entry.id   AF-A0A650E806-F1
#
_cell.length_a   1.000
_cell.length_b   1.000
_cell.length_c   1.000
_cell.angle_alpha   90.00
_cell.angle_beta   90.00
_cell.angle_gamma   90.00
#
_symmetry.space_group_name_H-M   'P 1'
#
loop_
_entity.id
_entity.type
_entity.pdbx_description
1 polymer ?
#
loop_
_entity_poly.entity_id
_entity_poly.type
_entity_poly.pdbx_seq_one_letter_code
_entity_poly.pdbx_strand_id
1 'polypeptide(L)'
;MQGGAWARRRAVVSLALGIVFFTRLVSCQACSAEFYKTSNNICCKLCRAGTYKAVDCTENGKDAFCLLCPEGLYMETENHATSCNPCKKCGKDETIKTPCTIASNTQCRCKEGLQWNPETRTCSMTEPGAIVKPVTHLAVFILILLLIWIARYMWKFFKNLKQTWERKDQLPMFRPQSDELEMLITNVKAEQDGPAFFLLKNKKRDLKLWLRVNPEHLLEHLDSNNLMSRDFYKRATALPPEERIDAVLTHFMMGGEHQCRVLLRALFDVRKTYADVWNWLMDTDRKVKLIIVEGQSLRAIRMKKLELKQWLSSNPSHLVDKLKKYGFLTAYKAPSFTNSEECTLNVLNHFIDRGDKGCEKLLFALQAVHVHYAHLHTWLRSLGFFMEILNNSPLFIMQRSDAELSNTLQKCLPKLINILQSDVKFLVRHLLQQNLITKETEATLLGEATEMKKSVTLQDVVKKHPRCASKLWEIVWGLRDSHPQLTEFCLQL
;
A
#
# COMPACT_ATOMS: atom_id res chain seq x y z
N MET A 1 -31.48 102.05 50.35
CA MET A 1 -32.80 101.39 50.45
C MET A 1 -32.58 99.89 50.47
N GLN A 2 -33.29 99.21 51.40
CA GLN A 2 -33.65 97.78 51.41
C GLN A 2 -32.56 96.71 51.42
N GLY A 3 -32.49 95.98 52.54
CA GLY A 3 -32.98 94.59 52.61
C GLY A 3 -32.10 93.48 52.02
N GLY A 4 -31.86 92.44 52.83
CA GLY A 4 -31.35 91.16 52.35
C GLY A 4 -30.24 90.60 53.23
N ALA A 5 -30.64 89.99 54.35
CA ALA A 5 -30.45 88.57 54.66
C ALA A 5 -29.00 88.15 54.89
N TRP A 6 -28.69 87.68 56.11
CA TRP A 6 -28.12 86.37 56.40
C TRP A 6 -27.95 86.24 57.93
N ALA A 7 -28.11 85.00 58.40
CA ALA A 7 -27.64 84.45 59.67
C ALA A 7 -28.61 84.39 60.88
N ARG A 8 -28.98 83.12 61.16
CA ARG A 8 -28.91 82.42 62.46
C ARG A 8 -29.92 82.83 63.54
N ARG A 9 -30.77 81.88 63.96
CA ARG A 9 -30.54 81.00 65.13
C ARG A 9 -31.74 80.05 65.35
N ARG A 10 -31.42 78.93 66.00
CA ARG A 10 -32.26 77.79 66.37
C ARG A 10 -33.37 78.16 67.37
N ALA A 11 -34.54 77.54 67.22
CA ALA A 11 -35.34 76.87 68.26
C ALA A 11 -36.75 76.62 67.71
N VAL A 12 -37.27 75.39 67.85
CA VAL A 12 -38.68 74.93 68.02
C VAL A 12 -38.60 73.39 67.87
N VAL A 13 -38.61 72.61 68.96
CA VAL A 13 -39.76 72.03 69.68
C VAL A 13 -40.60 71.06 68.82
N SER A 14 -40.40 69.77 69.11
CA SER A 14 -41.38 68.67 69.19
C SER A 14 -42.31 68.28 68.04
N LEU A 15 -42.20 66.97 67.73
CA LEU A 15 -43.24 65.98 67.45
C LEU A 15 -43.81 65.83 66.01
N ALA A 16 -43.18 64.86 65.33
CA ALA A 16 -43.76 63.76 64.54
C ALA A 16 -44.47 64.07 63.21
N LEU A 17 -43.79 63.75 62.10
CA LEU A 17 -44.26 62.88 60.99
C LEU A 17 -43.23 62.90 59.85
N GLY A 18 -42.87 61.73 59.31
CA GLY A 18 -42.21 61.62 58.01
C GLY A 18 -40.89 60.83 57.96
N ILE A 19 -41.00 59.52 57.78
CA ILE A 19 -40.21 58.69 56.85
C ILE A 19 -38.70 58.96 56.79
N VAL A 20 -37.87 58.07 57.37
CA VAL A 20 -36.68 57.54 56.67
C VAL A 20 -36.42 56.10 57.14
N PHE A 21 -36.68 55.17 56.23
CA PHE A 21 -35.89 53.97 55.95
C PHE A 21 -35.10 53.34 57.12
N PHE A 22 -35.69 52.32 57.75
CA PHE A 22 -34.95 51.09 57.91
C PHE A 22 -35.62 50.02 57.05
N THR A 23 -35.49 50.18 55.73
CA THR A 23 -35.15 49.00 54.94
C THR A 23 -33.98 48.38 55.67
N ARG A 24 -34.18 47.21 56.30
CA ARG A 24 -33.05 46.35 56.60
C ARG A 24 -32.36 46.19 55.25
N LEU A 25 -31.27 46.93 55.06
CA LEU A 25 -30.23 46.54 54.15
C LEU A 25 -29.88 45.15 54.65
N VAL A 26 -30.49 44.14 54.01
CA VAL A 26 -29.92 42.81 53.95
C VAL A 26 -28.58 43.09 53.31
N SER A 27 -27.60 43.35 54.18
CA SER A 27 -26.22 43.52 53.78
C SER A 27 -25.92 42.24 53.05
N CYS A 28 -25.76 42.33 51.73
CA CYS A 28 -25.26 41.23 50.95
C CYS A 28 -23.80 41.13 51.39
N GLN A 29 -23.56 40.42 52.49
CA GLN A 29 -22.22 40.08 52.96
C GLN A 29 -21.63 39.24 51.83
N ALA A 30 -20.93 39.90 50.92
CA ALA A 30 -20.20 39.23 49.87
C ALA A 30 -19.20 38.31 50.57
N CYS A 31 -19.13 37.05 50.15
CA CYS A 31 -18.10 36.14 50.64
C CYS A 31 -16.72 36.77 50.36
N SER A 32 -15.76 36.59 51.27
CA SER A 32 -14.38 37.02 51.03
C SER A 32 -13.77 36.23 49.86
N ALA A 33 -12.67 36.72 49.27
CA ALA A 33 -12.09 36.16 48.06
C ALA A 33 -11.70 34.66 48.12
N GLU A 34 -11.51 34.11 49.32
CA GLU A 34 -11.18 32.69 49.58
C GLU A 34 -12.43 31.78 49.61
N PHE A 35 -13.63 32.36 49.47
CA PHE A 35 -14.90 31.67 49.60
C PHE A 35 -15.79 31.92 48.39
N TYR A 36 -16.56 30.91 48.01
CA TYR A 36 -17.61 31.03 47.00
C TYR A 36 -18.99 30.96 47.67
N LYS A 37 -19.97 31.60 47.04
CA LYS A 37 -21.35 31.66 47.55
C LYS A 37 -22.20 30.57 46.89
N THR A 38 -22.87 29.75 47.69
CA THR A 38 -23.83 28.75 47.21
C THR A 38 -25.19 29.38 46.90
N SER A 39 -26.07 28.64 46.23
CA SER A 39 -27.46 29.05 45.97
C SER A 39 -28.25 29.36 47.25
N ASN A 40 -27.89 28.70 48.36
CA ASN A 40 -28.54 28.88 49.67
C ASN A 40 -27.92 30.04 50.46
N ASN A 41 -27.16 30.93 49.81
CA ASN A 41 -26.44 32.05 50.42
C ASN A 41 -25.43 31.65 51.51
N ILE A 42 -24.83 30.46 51.41
CA ILE A 42 -23.76 29.99 52.30
C ILE A 42 -22.41 30.26 51.65
N CYS A 43 -21.45 30.81 52.40
CA CYS A 43 -20.07 31.02 51.96
C CYS A 43 -19.22 29.79 52.31
N CYS A 44 -18.78 29.07 51.28
CA CYS A 44 -17.94 27.87 51.39
C CYS A 44 -16.52 28.16 50.91
N LYS A 45 -15.50 27.54 51.52
CA LYS A 45 -14.12 27.68 51.05
C LYS A 45 -13.94 27.05 49.67
N LEU A 46 -13.07 27.65 48.86
CA LEU A 46 -12.68 27.10 47.57
C LEU A 46 -11.95 25.76 47.71
N CYS A 47 -12.12 24.88 46.73
CA CYS A 47 -11.33 23.66 46.57
C CYS A 47 -9.92 24.03 46.09
N ARG A 48 -8.89 23.33 46.58
CA ARG A 48 -7.49 23.59 46.20
C ARG A 48 -7.20 23.14 44.76
N ALA A 49 -6.10 23.64 44.19
CA ALA A 49 -5.53 23.10 42.96
C ALA A 49 -5.37 21.57 43.05
N GLY A 50 -5.62 20.86 41.95
CA GLY A 50 -5.68 19.38 41.95
C GLY A 50 -7.05 18.79 42.24
N THR A 51 -8.03 19.59 42.66
CA THR A 51 -9.36 19.13 43.08
C THR A 51 -10.50 19.92 42.45
N TYR A 52 -11.68 19.30 42.37
CA TYR A 52 -12.92 19.94 41.97
C TYR A 52 -13.99 19.78 43.05
N LYS A 53 -15.00 20.65 43.03
CA LYS A 53 -16.11 20.64 43.98
C LYS A 53 -17.09 19.52 43.63
N ALA A 54 -17.20 18.53 44.51
CA ALA A 54 -18.21 17.49 44.40
C ALA A 54 -19.53 17.88 45.10
N VAL A 55 -19.46 18.45 46.31
CA VAL A 55 -20.64 18.88 47.07
C VAL A 55 -20.35 20.20 47.79
N ASP A 56 -21.35 21.09 47.84
CA ASP A 56 -21.28 22.33 48.61
C ASP A 56 -21.18 22.07 50.12
N CYS A 57 -20.54 22.99 50.85
CA CYS A 57 -20.57 22.96 52.30
C CYS A 57 -21.98 23.28 52.84
N THR A 58 -22.29 22.77 54.04
CA THR A 58 -23.60 22.97 54.69
C THR A 58 -23.62 24.15 55.66
N GLU A 59 -22.47 24.74 55.99
CA GLU A 59 -22.33 25.81 56.99
C GLU A 59 -21.35 26.89 56.53
N ASN A 60 -21.60 28.14 56.93
CA ASN A 60 -20.73 29.27 56.59
C ASN A 60 -19.30 29.07 57.11
N GLY A 61 -18.33 29.31 56.25
CA GLY A 61 -16.91 29.27 56.61
C GLY A 61 -16.26 27.88 56.53
N LYS A 62 -17.04 26.82 56.23
CA LYS A 62 -16.53 25.44 56.12
C LYS A 62 -15.99 25.12 54.73
N ASP A 63 -15.15 24.08 54.68
CA ASP A 63 -14.63 23.51 53.44
C ASP A 63 -15.75 22.83 52.64
N ALA A 64 -15.75 23.01 51.32
CA ALA A 64 -16.57 22.22 50.42
C ALA A 64 -16.04 20.77 50.34
N PHE A 65 -16.88 19.83 49.93
CA PHE A 65 -16.42 18.47 49.67
C PHE A 65 -15.75 18.42 48.30
N CYS A 66 -14.42 18.32 48.31
CA CYS A 66 -13.58 18.36 47.11
C CYS A 66 -13.01 16.98 46.78
N LEU A 67 -13.01 16.61 45.50
CA LEU A 67 -12.43 15.37 45.00
C LEU A 67 -11.25 15.66 44.07
N LEU A 68 -10.29 14.74 44.00
CA LEU A 68 -9.14 14.84 43.11
C LEU A 68 -9.58 14.82 41.64
N CYS A 69 -8.87 15.56 40.80
CA CYS A 69 -9.07 15.46 39.36
C CYS A 69 -8.78 14.03 38.87
N PRO A 70 -9.70 13.42 38.09
CA PRO A 70 -9.45 12.16 37.41
C PRO A 70 -8.28 12.24 36.42
N GLU A 71 -7.72 11.09 36.04
CA GLU A 71 -6.67 11.02 35.03
C GLU A 71 -7.06 11.72 33.73
N GLY A 72 -6.13 12.50 33.18
CA GLY A 72 -6.36 13.29 31.96
C GLY A 72 -7.09 14.62 32.17
N LEU A 73 -7.41 14.98 33.42
CA LEU A 73 -7.93 16.28 33.81
C LEU A 73 -7.02 16.98 34.83
N TYR A 74 -7.07 18.30 34.89
CA TYR A 74 -6.30 19.12 35.82
C TYR A 74 -7.06 20.35 36.32
N MET A 75 -6.61 20.90 37.44
CA MET A 75 -7.07 22.19 37.95
C MET A 75 -5.92 22.93 38.64
N GLU A 76 -5.50 24.06 38.07
CA GLU A 76 -4.26 24.74 38.45
C GLU A 76 -4.44 25.75 39.60
N THR A 77 -5.66 26.22 39.82
CA THR A 77 -5.98 27.24 40.83
C THR A 77 -7.04 26.75 41.80
N GLU A 78 -7.18 27.48 42.91
CA GLU A 78 -8.33 27.29 43.79
C GLU A 78 -9.63 27.59 43.03
N ASN A 79 -10.67 26.78 43.27
CA ASN A 79 -11.86 26.78 42.44
C ASN A 79 -13.12 26.30 43.18
N HIS A 80 -14.28 26.52 42.58
CA HIS A 80 -15.56 25.92 42.99
C HIS A 80 -16.23 25.19 41.81
N ALA A 81 -15.43 24.80 40.81
CA ALA A 81 -15.90 24.16 39.60
C ALA A 81 -16.37 22.74 39.92
N THR A 82 -17.43 22.29 39.25
CA THR A 82 -17.99 20.95 39.43
C THR A 82 -17.24 19.87 38.64
N SER A 83 -16.22 20.25 37.86
CA SER A 83 -15.36 19.34 37.10
C SER A 83 -13.99 19.98 36.83
N CYS A 84 -12.98 19.13 36.57
CA CYS A 84 -11.64 19.57 36.18
C CYS A 84 -11.51 19.82 34.67
N ASN A 85 -10.50 20.59 34.27
CA ASN A 85 -10.25 20.92 32.87
C ASN A 85 -9.51 19.79 32.16
N PRO A 86 -9.79 19.50 30.87
CA PRO A 86 -9.05 18.49 30.13
C PRO A 86 -7.60 18.91 29.87
N CYS A 87 -6.66 17.98 30.06
CA CYS A 87 -5.26 18.20 29.73
C CYS A 87 -5.09 18.47 28.23
N LYS A 88 -4.24 19.45 27.89
CA LYS A 88 -3.85 19.75 26.52
C LYS A 88 -3.11 18.55 25.92
N LYS A 89 -3.41 18.24 24.66
CA LYS A 89 -2.63 17.31 23.84
C LYS A 89 -1.65 18.10 22.97
N CYS A 90 -0.40 17.66 22.90
CA CYS A 90 0.60 18.30 22.05
C CYS A 90 0.36 18.00 20.57
N GLY A 91 0.66 18.98 19.71
CA GLY A 91 0.50 18.87 18.27
C GLY A 91 1.45 17.86 17.63
N LYS A 92 1.24 17.58 16.33
CA LYS A 92 2.02 16.61 15.56
C LYS A 92 3.52 16.89 15.56
N ASP A 93 3.92 18.17 15.58
CA ASP A 93 5.31 18.64 15.53
C ASP A 93 5.84 19.13 16.89
N GLU A 94 5.08 18.84 17.95
CA GLU A 94 5.44 19.10 19.33
C GLU A 94 5.73 17.80 20.08
N THR A 95 6.39 17.92 21.21
CA THR A 95 6.66 16.87 22.20
C THR A 95 6.26 17.37 23.58
N ILE A 96 5.94 16.44 24.48
CA ILE A 96 5.58 16.78 25.86
C ILE A 96 6.86 17.26 26.56
N LYS A 97 6.86 18.52 27.00
CA LYS A 97 7.92 19.10 27.83
C LYS A 97 7.69 18.76 29.30
N THR A 98 6.46 18.96 29.78
CA THR A 98 6.03 18.55 31.12
C THR A 98 4.70 17.81 31.02
N PRO A 99 4.58 16.62 31.63
CA PRO A 99 3.35 15.84 31.59
C PRO A 99 2.23 16.54 32.36
N CYS A 100 0.99 16.19 32.05
CA CYS A 100 -0.15 16.66 32.83
C CYS A 100 -0.14 16.04 34.23
N THR A 101 -0.51 16.83 35.24
CA THR A 101 -0.78 16.35 36.60
C THR A 101 -2.17 16.82 37.01
N ILE A 102 -2.70 16.32 38.12
CA ILE A 102 -3.98 16.79 38.66
C ILE A 102 -4.01 18.32 38.87
N ALA A 103 -2.85 18.95 39.12
CA ALA A 103 -2.74 20.38 39.43
C ALA A 103 -2.07 21.20 38.31
N SER A 104 -1.70 20.61 37.18
CA SER A 104 -0.99 21.34 36.12
C SER A 104 -1.27 20.78 34.73
N ASN A 105 -1.52 21.66 33.76
CA ASN A 105 -1.72 21.27 32.37
C ASN A 105 -0.44 20.67 31.73
N THR A 106 -0.61 19.93 30.64
CA THR A 106 0.49 19.53 29.76
C THR A 106 1.15 20.77 29.13
N GLN A 107 2.48 20.88 29.21
CA GLN A 107 3.25 21.85 28.42
C GLN A 107 3.93 21.16 27.24
N CYS A 108 3.83 21.78 26.06
CA CYS A 108 4.37 21.26 24.81
C CYS A 108 5.58 22.08 24.37
N ARG A 109 6.52 21.44 23.66
CA ARG A 109 7.68 22.08 23.03
C ARG A 109 7.84 21.56 21.60
N CYS A 110 8.28 22.41 20.68
CA CYS A 110 8.62 21.98 19.31
C CYS A 110 9.69 20.87 19.32
N LYS A 111 9.58 19.93 18.38
CA LYS A 111 10.62 18.90 18.14
C LYS A 111 11.94 19.56 17.75
N GLU A 112 13.03 18.82 17.95
CA GLU A 112 14.38 19.29 17.60
C GLU A 112 14.45 19.76 16.15
N GLY A 113 15.09 20.92 15.94
CA GLY A 113 15.21 21.56 14.62
C GLY A 113 14.04 22.48 14.23
N LEU A 114 12.96 22.54 15.02
CA LEU A 114 11.83 23.44 14.80
C LEU A 114 11.77 24.52 15.89
N GLN A 115 11.33 25.72 15.52
CA GLN A 115 11.09 26.84 16.44
C GLN A 115 9.61 27.20 16.48
N TRP A 116 9.14 27.65 17.65
CA TRP A 116 7.77 28.10 17.83
C TRP A 116 7.57 29.43 17.11
N ASN A 117 6.65 29.46 16.15
CA ASN A 117 6.23 30.68 15.48
C ASN A 117 4.99 31.25 16.21
N PRO A 118 5.11 32.42 16.87
CA PRO A 118 4.00 33.02 17.61
C PRO A 118 2.86 33.52 16.70
N GLU A 119 3.13 33.84 15.43
CA GLU A 119 2.13 34.35 14.49
C GLU A 119 1.22 33.23 14.00
N THR A 120 1.81 32.11 13.56
CA THR A 120 1.06 30.97 13.03
C THR A 120 0.62 29.98 14.11
N ARG A 121 1.15 30.12 15.34
CA ARG A 121 0.97 29.17 16.46
C ARG A 121 1.36 27.74 16.07
N THR A 122 2.42 27.59 15.30
CA THR A 122 2.95 26.30 14.83
C THR A 122 4.46 26.23 14.97
N CYS A 123 5.00 25.01 14.92
CA CYS A 123 6.44 24.77 14.91
C CYS A 123 6.95 24.76 13.46
N SER A 124 7.89 25.65 13.12
CA SER A 124 8.47 25.76 11.78
C SER A 124 10.00 25.89 11.84
N MET A 125 10.69 25.52 10.75
CA MET A 125 12.12 25.81 10.61
C MET A 125 12.30 27.31 10.34
N THR A 126 13.23 27.96 11.05
CA THR A 126 13.62 29.34 10.75
C THR A 126 14.72 29.36 9.70
N GLU A 127 14.49 30.05 8.58
CA GLU A 127 15.56 30.40 7.65
C GLU A 127 16.46 31.50 8.26
N PRO A 128 17.79 31.45 8.10
CA PRO A 128 18.68 32.44 8.67
C PRO A 128 18.56 33.80 7.95
N GLY A 129 17.98 34.78 8.65
CA GLY A 129 17.89 36.17 8.21
C GLY A 129 19.22 36.93 8.27
N ALA A 130 19.72 37.27 7.09
CA ALA A 130 20.42 38.51 6.68
C ALA A 130 21.08 39.42 7.74
N ILE A 131 22.40 39.25 7.96
CA ILE A 131 23.33 40.34 8.34
C ILE A 131 24.71 40.11 7.68
N VAL A 132 24.88 40.42 6.39
CA VAL A 132 26.22 40.60 5.75
C VAL A 132 26.06 41.37 4.44
N LYS A 133 25.92 42.70 4.53
CA LYS A 133 25.80 43.57 3.34
C LYS A 133 27.06 44.35 2.91
N PRO A 134 28.16 44.50 3.66
CA PRO A 134 29.37 45.11 3.07
C PRO A 134 30.42 44.10 2.56
N VAL A 135 30.51 42.88 3.12
CA VAL A 135 31.56 41.90 2.73
C VAL A 135 31.24 41.14 1.44
N THR A 136 29.94 40.95 1.16
CA THR A 136 29.45 40.22 -0.01
C THR A 136 29.71 40.96 -1.33
N HIS A 137 29.59 42.29 -1.35
CA HIS A 137 29.86 43.06 -2.57
C HIS A 137 31.33 43.02 -2.98
N LEU A 138 32.27 42.97 -2.03
CA LEU A 138 33.70 42.86 -2.33
C LEU A 138 34.05 41.48 -2.89
N ALA A 139 33.51 40.41 -2.29
CA ALA A 139 33.71 39.04 -2.76
C ALA A 139 33.09 38.82 -4.15
N VAL A 140 31.90 39.38 -4.41
CA VAL A 140 31.24 39.32 -5.73
C VAL A 140 32.03 40.12 -6.77
N PHE A 141 32.57 41.29 -6.42
CA PHE A 141 33.41 42.06 -7.33
C PHE A 141 34.70 41.32 -7.70
N ILE A 142 35.36 40.68 -6.73
CA ILE A 142 36.54 39.84 -6.96
C ILE A 142 36.18 38.63 -7.84
N LEU A 143 35.04 37.98 -7.59
CA LEU A 143 34.55 36.87 -8.40
C LEU A 143 34.27 37.30 -9.85
N ILE A 144 33.66 38.47 -10.05
CA ILE A 144 33.39 39.02 -11.39
C ILE A 144 34.70 39.30 -12.13
N LEU A 145 35.70 39.88 -11.47
CA LEU A 145 37.02 40.10 -12.07
C LEU A 145 37.70 38.77 -12.44
N LEU A 146 37.59 37.75 -11.59
CA LEU A 146 38.08 36.40 -11.86
C LEU A 146 37.37 35.76 -13.07
N LEU A 147 36.05 35.89 -13.15
CA LEU A 147 35.26 35.37 -14.27
C LEU A 147 35.59 36.10 -15.58
N ILE A 148 35.78 37.42 -15.55
CA ILE A 148 36.22 38.19 -16.72
C ILE A 148 37.63 37.75 -17.16
N TRP A 149 38.53 37.50 -16.20
CA TRP A 149 39.87 37.01 -16.49
C TRP A 149 39.85 35.59 -17.10
N ILE A 150 39.06 34.67 -16.53
CA ILE A 150 38.85 33.32 -17.07
C ILE A 150 38.21 33.39 -18.46
N ALA A 151 37.20 34.24 -18.66
CA ALA A 151 36.57 34.40 -19.97
C ALA A 151 37.55 34.94 -21.02
N ARG A 152 38.42 35.89 -20.67
CA ARG A 152 39.50 36.37 -21.55
C ARG A 152 40.56 35.31 -21.80
N TYR A 153 40.92 34.52 -20.79
CA TYR A 153 41.85 33.40 -20.93
C TYR A 153 41.28 32.32 -21.85
N MET A 154 40.03 31.90 -21.61
CA MET A 154 39.30 30.94 -22.44
C MET A 154 39.12 31.48 -23.86
N TRP A 155 38.82 32.76 -24.04
CA TRP A 155 38.73 33.35 -25.39
C TRP A 155 40.07 33.34 -26.13
N LYS A 156 41.18 33.66 -25.44
CA LYS A 156 42.54 33.57 -26.01
C LYS A 156 42.90 32.12 -26.36
N PHE A 157 42.53 31.16 -25.51
CA PHE A 157 42.72 29.73 -25.72
C PHE A 157 41.89 29.20 -26.90
N PHE A 158 40.60 29.55 -26.98
CA PHE A 158 39.72 29.20 -28.10
C PHE A 158 40.16 29.86 -29.41
N LYS A 159 40.67 31.10 -29.38
CA LYS A 159 41.24 31.76 -30.56
C LYS A 159 42.46 31.00 -31.09
N ASN A 160 43.33 30.52 -30.20
CA ASN A 160 44.48 29.68 -30.57
C ASN A 160 44.05 28.30 -31.09
N LEU A 161 43.00 27.69 -30.53
CA LEU A 161 42.41 26.45 -31.03
C LEU A 161 41.78 26.61 -32.42
N LYS A 162 41.07 27.71 -32.68
CA LYS A 162 40.43 27.96 -33.98
C LYS A 162 41.43 27.97 -35.15
N GLN A 163 42.64 28.51 -34.94
CA GLN A 163 43.70 28.47 -35.95
C GLN A 163 44.22 27.05 -36.26
N THR A 164 44.07 26.10 -35.34
CA THR A 164 44.45 24.69 -35.56
C THR A 164 43.35 23.85 -36.22
N TRP A 165 42.09 24.29 -36.12
CA TRP A 165 40.93 23.58 -36.69
C TRP A 165 40.75 23.83 -38.20
N GLU A 166 41.01 25.05 -38.70
CA GLU A 166 40.91 25.36 -40.14
C GLU A 166 41.93 24.58 -41.02
N ARG A 167 42.94 23.91 -40.43
CA ARG A 167 43.90 23.07 -41.16
C ARG A 167 43.45 21.61 -41.32
N LYS A 168 42.38 21.16 -40.66
CA LYS A 168 41.94 19.76 -40.66
C LYS A 168 40.68 19.46 -41.48
N ASP A 169 40.00 20.46 -42.02
CA ASP A 169 38.75 20.32 -42.78
C ASP A 169 38.94 19.95 -44.27
N GLN A 170 39.88 19.05 -44.59
CA GLN A 170 40.11 18.58 -45.97
C GLN A 170 40.00 17.05 -46.18
N LEU A 171 39.19 16.35 -45.38
CA LEU A 171 38.78 14.97 -45.70
C LEU A 171 37.27 14.75 -45.52
N PRO A 172 36.59 14.00 -46.43
CA PRO A 172 35.15 14.03 -46.54
C PRO A 172 34.39 13.11 -45.57
N MET A 173 33.12 13.47 -45.45
CA MET A 173 32.10 13.20 -44.44
C MET A 173 31.28 11.91 -44.69
N PHE A 174 30.86 11.23 -43.63
CA PHE A 174 29.62 10.43 -43.63
C PHE A 174 28.97 10.44 -42.24
N ARG A 175 27.68 10.82 -42.15
CA ARG A 175 26.86 10.81 -40.92
C ARG A 175 25.47 10.23 -41.26
N PRO A 176 24.86 9.43 -40.37
CA PRO A 176 23.46 9.66 -40.02
C PRO A 176 23.28 9.60 -38.48
N GLN A 177 22.88 10.71 -37.83
CA GLN A 177 21.52 11.15 -37.47
C GLN A 177 21.07 10.58 -36.10
N SER A 178 21.08 11.43 -35.07
CA SER A 178 21.15 11.07 -33.64
C SER A 178 19.97 11.58 -32.79
N ASP A 179 18.81 11.84 -33.40
CA ASP A 179 17.70 12.47 -32.67
C ASP A 179 16.65 11.46 -32.13
N GLU A 180 16.79 10.18 -32.46
CA GLU A 180 15.89 9.10 -31.99
C GLU A 180 16.33 8.48 -30.65
N LEU A 181 17.62 8.58 -30.32
CA LEU A 181 18.22 7.90 -29.16
C LEU A 181 17.92 8.60 -27.82
N GLU A 182 17.76 9.93 -27.81
CA GLU A 182 17.45 10.67 -26.58
C GLU A 182 16.01 10.45 -26.09
N MET A 183 15.07 10.15 -26.99
CA MET A 183 13.66 9.88 -26.63
C MET A 183 13.45 8.45 -26.09
N LEU A 184 14.29 7.51 -26.52
CA LEU A 184 14.31 6.14 -25.99
C LEU A 184 14.86 6.08 -24.56
N ILE A 185 15.86 6.92 -24.22
CA ILE A 185 16.49 6.90 -22.90
C ILE A 185 15.55 7.39 -21.79
N THR A 186 14.65 8.33 -22.09
CA THR A 186 13.62 8.81 -21.13
C THR A 186 12.50 7.80 -20.93
N ASN A 187 12.08 7.07 -21.96
CA ASN A 187 11.08 6.02 -21.85
C ASN A 187 11.64 4.74 -21.18
N VAL A 188 12.89 4.37 -21.44
CA VAL A 188 13.56 3.19 -20.85
C VAL A 188 13.78 3.35 -19.33
N LYS A 189 14.08 4.56 -18.83
CA LYS A 189 14.23 4.81 -17.39
C LYS A 189 12.91 4.72 -16.62
N ALA A 190 11.79 5.08 -17.24
CA ALA A 190 10.47 5.01 -16.63
C ALA A 190 9.94 3.56 -16.50
N GLU A 191 10.34 2.65 -17.40
CA GLU A 191 10.04 1.22 -17.29
C GLU A 191 10.93 0.46 -16.29
N GLN A 192 12.17 0.93 -16.06
CA GLN A 192 13.11 0.28 -15.13
C GLN A 192 12.83 0.56 -13.65
N ASP A 193 12.35 1.75 -13.31
CA ASP A 193 12.14 2.20 -11.93
C ASP A 193 10.67 2.02 -11.51
N GLY A 194 10.28 0.79 -11.16
CA GLY A 194 8.96 0.49 -10.62
C GLY A 194 8.89 0.45 -9.09
N PRO A 195 7.71 0.14 -8.51
CA PRO A 195 7.51 0.13 -7.07
C PRO A 195 8.43 -0.81 -6.28
N ALA A 196 8.79 -1.97 -6.86
CA ALA A 196 9.71 -2.92 -6.24
C ALA A 196 11.13 -2.36 -6.16
N PHE A 197 11.58 -1.73 -7.24
CA PHE A 197 12.88 -1.06 -7.29
C PHE A 197 12.97 0.06 -6.25
N PHE A 198 11.95 0.94 -6.17
CA PHE A 198 11.93 2.00 -5.15
C PHE A 198 11.93 1.45 -3.72
N LEU A 199 11.20 0.37 -3.47
CA LEU A 199 11.13 -0.27 -2.16
C LEU A 199 12.50 -0.84 -1.75
N LEU A 200 13.15 -1.60 -2.63
CA LEU A 200 14.50 -2.13 -2.39
C LEU A 200 15.53 -1.00 -2.25
N LYS A 201 15.44 0.04 -3.08
CA LYS A 201 16.35 1.20 -3.04
C LYS A 201 16.29 1.91 -1.70
N ASN A 202 15.08 2.16 -1.19
CA ASN A 202 14.87 2.83 0.09
C ASN A 202 15.34 1.97 1.28
N LYS A 203 15.33 0.65 1.13
CA LYS A 203 15.67 -0.31 2.20
C LYS A 203 16.99 -1.04 2.01
N LYS A 204 17.79 -0.65 1.01
CA LYS A 204 19.05 -1.32 0.64
C LYS A 204 20.04 -1.39 1.81
N ARG A 205 20.18 -0.30 2.57
CA ARG A 205 21.09 -0.25 3.73
C ARG A 205 20.64 -1.18 4.85
N ASP A 206 19.35 -1.17 5.16
CA ASP A 206 18.75 -2.03 6.19
C ASP A 206 18.87 -3.51 5.80
N LEU A 207 18.56 -3.85 4.53
CA LEU A 207 18.70 -5.20 3.99
C LEU A 207 20.14 -5.71 4.05
N LYS A 208 21.13 -4.85 3.75
CA LYS A 208 22.55 -5.20 3.89
C LYS A 208 22.88 -5.58 5.33
N LEU A 209 22.32 -4.88 6.32
CA LEU A 209 22.54 -5.17 7.73
C LEU A 209 21.84 -6.46 8.18
N TRP A 210 20.57 -6.65 7.80
CA TRP A 210 19.76 -7.79 8.23
C TRP A 210 20.24 -9.11 7.63
N LEU A 211 20.62 -9.10 6.35
CA LEU A 211 21.00 -10.32 5.63
C LEU A 211 22.46 -10.73 5.89
N ARG A 212 23.29 -9.82 6.41
CA ARG A 212 24.70 -10.10 6.76
C ARG A 212 24.82 -11.16 7.86
N VAL A 213 23.79 -11.37 8.69
CA VAL A 213 23.79 -12.37 9.77
C VAL A 213 23.98 -13.79 9.23
N ASN A 214 23.43 -14.08 8.05
CA ASN A 214 23.63 -15.36 7.37
C ASN A 214 23.45 -15.16 5.85
N PRO A 215 24.49 -14.74 5.11
CA PRO A 215 24.36 -14.46 3.69
C PRO A 215 24.19 -15.71 2.83
N GLU A 216 24.69 -16.86 3.30
CA GLU A 216 24.66 -18.13 2.57
C GLU A 216 23.24 -18.64 2.37
N HIS A 217 22.36 -18.53 3.37
CA HIS A 217 20.99 -19.04 3.26
C HIS A 217 20.18 -18.35 2.14
N LEU A 218 20.39 -17.05 1.90
CA LEU A 218 19.75 -16.35 0.78
C LEU A 218 20.40 -16.75 -0.56
N LEU A 219 21.73 -16.87 -0.61
CA LEU A 219 22.47 -17.26 -1.82
C LEU A 219 22.12 -18.69 -2.26
N GLU A 220 22.06 -19.64 -1.32
CA GLU A 220 21.65 -21.02 -1.57
C GLU A 220 20.21 -21.10 -2.07
N HIS A 221 19.29 -20.31 -1.51
CA HIS A 221 17.90 -20.25 -1.97
C HIS A 221 17.82 -19.71 -3.41
N LEU A 222 18.58 -18.66 -3.73
CA LEU A 222 18.58 -18.05 -5.06
C LEU A 222 19.19 -18.99 -6.12
N ASP A 223 20.25 -19.74 -5.79
CA ASP A 223 20.87 -20.74 -6.68
C ASP A 223 19.97 -21.97 -6.86
N SER A 224 19.47 -22.56 -5.76
CA SER A 224 18.62 -23.76 -5.78
C SER A 224 17.32 -23.58 -6.56
N ASN A 225 16.81 -22.34 -6.61
CA ASN A 225 15.59 -22.00 -7.35
C ASN A 225 15.87 -21.43 -8.76
N ASN A 226 17.13 -21.45 -9.24
CA ASN A 226 17.54 -20.90 -10.53
C ASN A 226 17.14 -19.42 -10.74
N LEU A 227 17.14 -18.64 -9.65
CA LEU A 227 16.77 -17.21 -9.68
C LEU A 227 17.98 -16.32 -10.00
N MET A 228 19.18 -16.88 -10.05
CA MET A 228 20.40 -16.21 -10.49
C MET A 228 21.21 -17.10 -11.44
N SER A 229 22.00 -16.48 -12.32
CA SER A 229 22.94 -17.23 -13.16
C SER A 229 24.04 -17.87 -12.32
N ARG A 230 24.41 -19.10 -12.67
CA ARG A 230 25.48 -19.86 -12.02
C ARG A 230 26.84 -19.15 -12.10
N ASP A 231 27.07 -18.35 -13.14
CA ASP A 231 28.28 -17.53 -13.27
C ASP A 231 28.30 -16.36 -12.28
N PHE A 232 27.13 -15.77 -12.02
CA PHE A 232 27.00 -14.74 -11.02
C PHE A 232 27.14 -15.30 -9.61
N TYR A 233 26.52 -16.45 -9.31
CA TYR A 233 26.67 -17.14 -8.03
C TYR A 233 28.14 -17.41 -7.66
N LYS A 234 28.92 -17.94 -8.61
CA LYS A 234 30.37 -18.17 -8.41
C LYS A 234 31.14 -16.88 -8.14
N ARG A 235 30.82 -15.79 -8.84
CA ARG A 235 31.43 -14.48 -8.59
C ARG A 235 31.04 -13.91 -7.23
N ALA A 236 29.76 -14.03 -6.85
CA ALA A 236 29.25 -13.50 -5.59
C ALA A 236 29.82 -14.25 -4.37
N THR A 237 29.97 -15.57 -4.46
CA THR A 237 30.56 -16.40 -3.39
C THR A 237 32.07 -16.21 -3.26
N ALA A 238 32.75 -15.82 -4.34
CA ALA A 238 34.17 -15.46 -4.32
C ALA A 238 34.46 -14.11 -3.64
N LEU A 239 33.44 -13.26 -3.43
CA LEU A 239 33.60 -11.99 -2.72
C LEU A 239 33.72 -12.18 -1.20
N PRO A 240 34.31 -11.20 -0.48
CA PRO A 240 34.28 -11.17 0.98
C PRO A 240 32.85 -11.24 1.52
N PRO A 241 32.59 -11.93 2.66
CA PRO A 241 31.24 -12.07 3.24
C PRO A 241 30.46 -10.76 3.38
N GLU A 242 31.17 -9.66 3.67
CA GLU A 242 30.58 -8.33 3.86
C GLU A 242 30.06 -7.67 2.57
N GLU A 243 30.55 -8.13 1.41
CA GLU A 243 30.22 -7.58 0.09
C GLU A 243 29.22 -8.44 -0.68
N ARG A 244 29.05 -9.72 -0.32
CA ARG A 244 28.20 -10.68 -1.05
C ARG A 244 26.76 -10.20 -1.19
N ILE A 245 26.15 -9.76 -0.09
CA ILE A 245 24.76 -9.27 -0.08
C ILE A 245 24.63 -7.99 -0.92
N ASP A 246 25.59 -7.08 -0.83
CA ASP A 246 25.54 -5.82 -1.59
C ASP A 246 25.65 -6.07 -3.09
N ALA A 247 26.52 -7.02 -3.49
CA ALA A 247 26.64 -7.47 -4.87
C ALA A 247 25.33 -8.09 -5.38
N VAL A 248 24.68 -8.95 -4.58
CA VAL A 248 23.37 -9.54 -4.90
C VAL A 248 22.30 -8.46 -5.06
N LEU A 249 22.12 -7.60 -4.04
CA LEU A 249 21.14 -6.52 -4.08
C LEU A 249 21.35 -5.62 -5.30
N THR A 250 22.61 -5.25 -5.58
CA THR A 250 22.96 -4.39 -6.71
C THR A 250 22.71 -5.07 -8.05
N HIS A 251 23.01 -6.37 -8.18
CA HIS A 251 22.73 -7.14 -9.40
C HIS A 251 21.23 -7.18 -9.73
N PHE A 252 20.39 -7.52 -8.75
CA PHE A 252 18.94 -7.56 -8.95
C PHE A 252 18.34 -6.17 -9.20
N MET A 253 18.89 -5.12 -8.58
CA MET A 253 18.46 -3.75 -8.84
C MET A 253 18.87 -3.24 -10.24
N MET A 254 20.04 -3.62 -10.75
CA MET A 254 20.46 -3.30 -12.12
C MET A 254 19.63 -4.03 -13.18
N GLY A 255 19.00 -5.15 -12.81
CA GLY A 255 18.07 -5.90 -13.66
C GLY A 255 16.67 -5.32 -13.79
N GLY A 256 16.40 -4.15 -13.18
CA GLY A 256 15.11 -3.44 -13.27
C GLY A 256 14.00 -4.00 -12.36
N GLU A 257 12.78 -3.46 -12.53
CA GLU A 257 11.61 -3.75 -11.69
C GLU A 257 11.29 -5.26 -11.58
N HIS A 258 11.38 -6.01 -12.67
CA HIS A 258 11.09 -7.44 -12.65
C HIS A 258 12.05 -8.21 -11.76
N GLN A 259 13.36 -7.96 -11.88
CA GLN A 259 14.39 -8.59 -11.06
C GLN A 259 14.27 -8.15 -9.58
N CYS A 260 13.88 -6.90 -9.34
CA CYS A 260 13.56 -6.43 -7.99
C CYS A 260 12.40 -7.21 -7.33
N ARG A 261 11.35 -7.55 -8.10
CA ARG A 261 10.24 -8.39 -7.61
C ARG A 261 10.67 -9.82 -7.31
N VAL A 262 11.51 -10.40 -8.17
CA VAL A 262 12.07 -11.74 -7.95
C VAL A 262 12.85 -11.78 -6.64
N LEU A 263 13.71 -10.78 -6.41
CA LEU A 263 14.48 -10.68 -5.17
C LEU A 263 13.58 -10.53 -3.93
N LEU A 264 12.57 -9.66 -3.98
CA LEU A 264 11.63 -9.48 -2.86
C LEU A 264 10.84 -10.75 -2.54
N ARG A 265 10.49 -11.55 -3.55
CA ARG A 265 9.87 -12.87 -3.36
C ARG A 265 10.84 -13.85 -2.68
N ALA A 266 12.09 -13.91 -3.14
CA ALA A 266 13.11 -14.74 -2.51
C ALA A 266 13.33 -14.35 -1.04
N LEU A 267 13.38 -13.04 -0.74
CA LEU A 267 13.48 -12.52 0.64
C LEU A 267 12.27 -12.92 1.51
N PHE A 268 11.08 -13.00 0.92
CA PHE A 268 9.92 -13.55 1.60
C PHE A 268 10.04 -15.06 1.84
N ASP A 269 10.51 -15.84 0.88
CA ASP A 269 10.63 -17.29 1.09
C ASP A 269 11.59 -17.62 2.24
N VAL A 270 12.67 -16.86 2.38
CA VAL A 270 13.66 -17.01 3.46
C VAL A 270 13.32 -16.22 4.73
N ARG A 271 12.16 -15.57 4.82
CA ARG A 271 11.80 -14.61 5.89
C ARG A 271 11.89 -15.16 7.31
N LYS A 272 11.67 -16.47 7.51
CA LYS A 272 11.74 -17.09 8.84
C LYS A 272 13.15 -17.04 9.44
N THR A 273 14.16 -16.93 8.59
CA THR A 273 15.57 -16.85 8.97
C THR A 273 15.98 -15.41 9.35
N TYR A 274 15.24 -14.39 8.90
CA TYR A 274 15.57 -12.98 9.12
C TYR A 274 14.37 -12.22 9.70
N ALA A 275 14.31 -12.12 11.03
CA ALA A 275 13.19 -11.51 11.75
C ALA A 275 12.90 -10.06 11.33
N ASP A 276 13.94 -9.26 11.09
CA ASP A 276 13.79 -7.86 10.66
C ASP A 276 13.24 -7.73 9.24
N VAL A 277 13.70 -8.59 8.32
CA VAL A 277 13.17 -8.67 6.94
C VAL A 277 11.70 -9.07 6.99
N TRP A 278 11.34 -10.03 7.85
CA TRP A 278 9.96 -10.44 8.06
C TRP A 278 9.08 -9.29 8.56
N ASN A 279 9.49 -8.61 9.63
CA ASN A 279 8.75 -7.49 10.20
C ASN A 279 8.56 -6.36 9.17
N TRP A 280 9.62 -6.06 8.41
CA TRP A 280 9.59 -5.05 7.37
C TRP A 280 8.66 -5.42 6.20
N LEU A 281 8.74 -6.64 5.68
CA LEU A 281 7.89 -7.10 4.57
C LEU A 281 6.41 -7.10 4.99
N MET A 282 6.10 -7.49 6.24
CA MET A 282 4.75 -7.50 6.78
C MET A 282 4.18 -6.08 6.99
N ASP A 283 4.98 -5.14 7.49
CA ASP A 283 4.59 -3.73 7.64
C ASP A 283 4.39 -3.05 6.27
N THR A 284 5.24 -3.38 5.30
CA THR A 284 5.18 -2.82 3.94
C THR A 284 3.96 -3.34 3.16
N ASP A 285 3.65 -4.63 3.24
CA ASP A 285 2.44 -5.21 2.61
C ASP A 285 1.15 -4.59 3.19
N ARG A 286 1.16 -4.23 4.48
CA ARG A 286 0.03 -3.56 5.14
C ARG A 286 -0.15 -2.10 4.69
N LYS A 287 0.94 -1.38 4.40
CA LYS A 287 0.93 0.07 4.11
C LYS A 287 0.78 0.41 2.63
N VAL A 288 1.39 -0.35 1.73
CA VAL A 288 1.57 0.09 0.33
C VAL A 288 0.75 -0.73 -0.67
N LYS A 289 0.04 -1.80 -0.25
CA LYS A 289 -0.67 -2.73 -1.17
C LYS A 289 0.21 -3.19 -2.35
N LEU A 290 1.55 -3.22 -2.18
CA LEU A 290 2.44 -3.73 -3.22
C LEU A 290 2.27 -5.25 -3.29
N ILE A 291 1.81 -5.72 -4.45
CA ILE A 291 1.66 -7.14 -4.85
C ILE A 291 3.04 -7.80 -4.96
N ILE A 292 3.80 -7.88 -3.87
CA ILE A 292 5.17 -8.42 -3.90
C ILE A 292 5.36 -9.59 -2.94
N VAL A 293 4.56 -9.68 -1.88
CA VAL A 293 4.83 -10.62 -0.80
C VAL A 293 3.83 -11.78 -0.79
N GLU A 294 2.60 -11.52 -1.22
CA GLU A 294 1.54 -12.52 -1.31
C GLU A 294 0.82 -12.32 -2.65
N GLY A 295 0.80 -13.35 -3.50
CA GLY A 295 0.07 -13.23 -4.77
C GLY A 295 -1.44 -13.08 -4.53
N GLN A 296 -2.14 -12.48 -5.50
CA GLN A 296 -3.51 -12.04 -5.32
C GLN A 296 -4.45 -13.19 -4.93
N SER A 297 -4.18 -14.41 -5.45
CA SER A 297 -4.95 -15.61 -5.15
C SER A 297 -4.73 -16.08 -3.70
N LEU A 298 -3.46 -16.11 -3.26
CA LEU A 298 -3.12 -16.48 -1.88
C LEU A 298 -3.70 -15.49 -0.87
N ARG A 299 -3.61 -14.18 -1.15
CA ARG A 299 -4.15 -13.13 -0.28
C ARG A 299 -5.66 -13.24 -0.16
N ALA A 300 -6.37 -13.44 -1.29
CA ALA A 300 -7.81 -13.59 -1.30
C ALA A 300 -8.27 -14.80 -0.46
N ILE A 301 -7.62 -15.96 -0.65
CA ILE A 301 -7.94 -17.19 0.09
C ILE A 301 -7.64 -17.05 1.59
N ARG A 302 -6.51 -16.44 1.98
CA ARG A 302 -6.19 -16.24 3.40
C ARG A 302 -7.13 -15.28 4.10
N MET A 303 -7.47 -14.17 3.46
CA MET A 303 -8.39 -13.17 4.01
C MET A 303 -9.81 -13.71 4.21
N LYS A 304 -10.23 -14.69 3.39
CA LYS A 304 -11.51 -15.38 3.53
C LYS A 304 -11.44 -16.80 4.05
N LYS A 305 -10.32 -17.20 4.66
CA LYS A 305 -10.08 -18.58 5.09
C LYS A 305 -11.16 -19.08 6.07
N LEU A 306 -11.56 -18.26 7.03
CA LEU A 306 -12.54 -18.64 8.05
C LEU A 306 -13.95 -18.77 7.47
N GLU A 307 -14.34 -17.86 6.59
CA GLU A 307 -15.62 -17.89 5.92
C GLU A 307 -15.69 -19.02 4.88
N LEU A 308 -14.61 -19.24 4.12
CA LEU A 308 -14.49 -20.39 3.22
C LEU A 308 -14.59 -21.71 3.97
N LYS A 309 -13.98 -21.80 5.16
CA LYS A 309 -14.17 -22.94 6.05
C LYS A 309 -15.66 -23.14 6.32
N GLN A 310 -16.37 -22.12 6.79
CA GLN A 310 -17.79 -22.21 7.11
C GLN A 310 -18.66 -22.59 5.90
N TRP A 311 -18.42 -21.98 4.73
CA TRP A 311 -19.22 -22.23 3.53
C TRP A 311 -19.04 -23.66 3.00
N LEU A 312 -17.79 -24.12 2.93
CA LEU A 312 -17.45 -25.41 2.34
C LEU A 312 -17.72 -26.59 3.29
N SER A 313 -17.79 -26.34 4.60
CA SER A 313 -18.08 -27.37 5.62
C SER A 313 -19.48 -27.96 5.53
N SER A 314 -20.39 -27.28 4.82
CA SER A 314 -21.74 -27.80 4.53
C SER A 314 -21.70 -29.13 3.77
N ASN A 315 -20.81 -29.24 2.77
CA ASN A 315 -20.49 -30.50 2.11
C ASN A 315 -19.13 -30.41 1.39
N PRO A 316 -18.03 -30.88 2.01
CA PRO A 316 -16.70 -30.78 1.41
C PRO A 316 -16.49 -31.68 0.18
N SER A 317 -17.35 -32.68 -0.06
CA SER A 317 -17.14 -33.68 -1.11
C SER A 317 -17.14 -33.05 -2.51
N HIS A 318 -18.03 -32.07 -2.77
CA HIS A 318 -18.10 -31.39 -4.06
C HIS A 318 -16.75 -30.78 -4.47
N LEU A 319 -16.08 -30.10 -3.54
CA LEU A 319 -14.77 -29.50 -3.79
C LEU A 319 -13.67 -30.56 -3.90
N VAL A 320 -13.64 -31.53 -2.98
CA VAL A 320 -12.60 -32.57 -2.95
C VAL A 320 -12.64 -33.44 -4.20
N ASP A 321 -13.83 -33.84 -4.65
CA ASP A 321 -14.00 -34.65 -5.86
C ASP A 321 -13.59 -33.88 -7.11
N LYS A 322 -13.90 -32.57 -7.16
CA LYS A 322 -13.46 -31.71 -8.27
C LYS A 322 -11.93 -31.56 -8.28
N LEU A 323 -11.32 -31.35 -7.12
CA LEU A 323 -9.86 -31.23 -6.98
C LEU A 323 -9.14 -32.54 -7.34
N LYS A 324 -9.70 -33.70 -6.99
CA LYS A 324 -9.20 -35.02 -7.43
C LYS A 324 -9.32 -35.18 -8.95
N LYS A 325 -10.47 -34.81 -9.52
CA LYS A 325 -10.70 -34.86 -10.97
C LYS A 325 -9.71 -34.00 -11.75
N TYR A 326 -9.34 -32.84 -11.22
CA TYR A 326 -8.32 -31.96 -11.81
C TYR A 326 -6.88 -32.40 -11.56
N GLY A 327 -6.65 -33.45 -10.76
CA GLY A 327 -5.31 -33.87 -10.37
C GLY A 327 -4.59 -32.87 -9.47
N PHE A 328 -5.32 -31.96 -8.81
CA PHE A 328 -4.72 -30.97 -7.90
C PHE A 328 -4.36 -31.57 -6.53
N LEU A 329 -4.82 -32.79 -6.24
CA LEU A 329 -4.59 -33.54 -4.98
C LEU A 329 -3.75 -34.82 -5.15
N THR A 330 -2.89 -34.91 -6.16
CA THR A 330 -2.14 -36.12 -6.55
C THR A 330 -1.26 -36.78 -5.46
N ALA A 331 -1.04 -36.11 -4.32
CA ALA A 331 -0.30 -36.67 -3.16
C ALA A 331 -1.02 -36.47 -1.80
N TYR A 332 -2.25 -35.96 -1.80
CA TYR A 332 -2.97 -35.60 -0.58
C TYR A 332 -3.96 -36.70 -0.17
N LYS A 333 -3.69 -37.37 0.96
CA LYS A 333 -4.67 -38.26 1.60
C LYS A 333 -5.67 -37.40 2.36
N ALA A 334 -6.84 -37.18 1.77
CA ALA A 334 -7.92 -36.49 2.45
C ALA A 334 -8.29 -37.26 3.74
N PRO A 335 -8.32 -36.60 4.91
CA PRO A 335 -8.80 -37.23 6.15
C PRO A 335 -10.26 -37.67 6.00
N SER A 336 -10.69 -38.64 6.81
CA SER A 336 -12.07 -39.14 6.80
C SER A 336 -13.07 -37.99 6.96
N PHE A 337 -14.19 -38.05 6.23
CA PHE A 337 -15.27 -37.03 6.29
C PHE A 337 -16.03 -36.98 7.63
N THR A 338 -15.50 -37.62 8.67
CA THR A 338 -16.07 -37.64 10.03
C THR A 338 -16.14 -36.24 10.65
N ASN A 339 -15.26 -35.32 10.23
CA ASN A 339 -15.29 -33.91 10.62
C ASN A 339 -15.16 -33.00 9.37
N SER A 340 -16.29 -32.50 8.86
CA SER A 340 -16.35 -31.72 7.62
C SER A 340 -15.60 -30.38 7.71
N GLU A 341 -15.58 -29.78 8.90
CA GLU A 341 -14.85 -28.54 9.19
C GLU A 341 -13.34 -28.74 9.13
N GLU A 342 -12.85 -29.82 9.72
CA GLU A 342 -11.44 -30.16 9.75
C GLU A 342 -10.94 -30.61 8.37
N CYS A 343 -11.75 -31.39 7.64
CA CYS A 343 -11.48 -31.75 6.25
C CYS A 343 -11.32 -30.49 5.38
N THR A 344 -12.26 -29.55 5.47
CA THR A 344 -12.21 -28.28 4.73
C THR A 344 -10.98 -27.47 5.09
N LEU A 345 -10.69 -27.31 6.39
CA LEU A 345 -9.55 -26.55 6.86
C LEU A 345 -8.22 -27.14 6.36
N ASN A 346 -8.09 -28.47 6.35
CA ASN A 346 -6.89 -29.15 5.90
C ASN A 346 -6.70 -29.02 4.38
N VAL A 347 -7.79 -29.05 3.59
CA VAL A 347 -7.73 -28.76 2.15
C VAL A 347 -7.30 -27.31 1.91
N LEU A 348 -7.88 -26.33 2.62
CA LEU A 348 -7.49 -24.92 2.49
C LEU A 348 -6.02 -24.71 2.86
N ASN A 349 -5.55 -25.29 3.97
CA ASN A 349 -4.14 -25.22 4.39
C ASN A 349 -3.21 -25.82 3.34
N HIS A 350 -3.55 -26.98 2.77
CA HIS A 350 -2.76 -27.64 1.74
C HIS A 350 -2.44 -26.72 0.54
N PHE A 351 -3.43 -25.92 0.09
CA PHE A 351 -3.22 -24.99 -1.02
C PHE A 351 -2.54 -23.69 -0.59
N ILE A 352 -2.82 -23.19 0.62
CA ILE A 352 -2.14 -22.02 1.20
C ILE A 352 -0.63 -22.29 1.34
N ASP A 353 -0.26 -23.48 1.81
CA ASP A 353 1.14 -23.89 2.00
C ASP A 353 1.90 -24.03 0.67
N ARG A 354 1.19 -24.21 -0.44
CA ARG A 354 1.75 -24.28 -1.81
C ARG A 354 1.85 -22.91 -2.50
N GLY A 355 1.53 -21.84 -1.79
CA GLY A 355 1.67 -20.48 -2.28
C GLY A 355 0.63 -20.07 -3.31
N ASP A 356 0.89 -18.97 -4.02
CA ASP A 356 -0.08 -18.33 -4.92
C ASP A 356 -0.57 -19.22 -6.06
N LYS A 357 0.33 -19.98 -6.70
CA LYS A 357 -0.05 -20.95 -7.75
C LYS A 357 -0.94 -22.07 -7.22
N GLY A 358 -0.77 -22.44 -5.94
CA GLY A 358 -1.66 -23.37 -5.25
C GLY A 358 -3.04 -22.77 -5.04
N CYS A 359 -3.08 -21.54 -4.52
CA CYS A 359 -4.34 -20.82 -4.30
C CYS A 359 -5.06 -20.46 -5.60
N GLU A 360 -4.35 -20.22 -6.71
CA GLU A 360 -4.94 -20.02 -8.03
C GLU A 360 -5.71 -21.28 -8.46
N LYS A 361 -5.06 -22.45 -8.41
CA LYS A 361 -5.71 -23.75 -8.68
C LYS A 361 -6.93 -23.99 -7.79
N LEU A 362 -6.84 -23.60 -6.52
CA LEU A 362 -7.96 -23.68 -5.60
C LEU A 362 -9.10 -22.73 -6.01
N LEU A 363 -8.83 -21.49 -6.41
CA LEU A 363 -9.86 -20.57 -6.90
C LEU A 363 -10.56 -21.11 -8.15
N PHE A 364 -9.85 -21.75 -9.07
CA PHE A 364 -10.46 -22.45 -10.21
C PHE A 364 -11.38 -23.60 -9.77
N ALA A 365 -10.98 -24.39 -8.77
CA ALA A 365 -11.81 -25.46 -8.23
C ALA A 365 -13.05 -24.91 -7.50
N LEU A 366 -12.90 -23.83 -6.73
CA LEU A 366 -13.98 -23.12 -6.06
C LEU A 366 -14.97 -22.53 -7.06
N GLN A 367 -14.48 -21.95 -8.15
CA GLN A 367 -15.30 -21.48 -9.26
C GLN A 367 -16.07 -22.62 -9.92
N ALA A 368 -15.52 -23.84 -9.97
CA ALA A 368 -16.24 -24.97 -10.56
C ALA A 368 -17.36 -25.52 -9.66
N VAL A 369 -17.32 -25.25 -8.35
CA VAL A 369 -18.31 -25.74 -7.37
C VAL A 369 -19.19 -24.62 -6.80
N HIS A 370 -19.03 -23.38 -7.29
CA HIS A 370 -19.70 -22.20 -6.74
C HIS A 370 -21.22 -22.33 -6.66
N VAL A 371 -21.85 -23.07 -7.59
CA VAL A 371 -23.30 -23.29 -7.63
C VAL A 371 -23.80 -24.04 -6.39
N HIS A 372 -22.94 -24.85 -5.77
CA HIS A 372 -23.28 -25.61 -4.57
C HIS A 372 -23.18 -24.77 -3.28
N TYR A 373 -22.65 -23.54 -3.33
CA TYR A 373 -22.43 -22.70 -2.16
C TYR A 373 -22.84 -21.25 -2.43
N ALA A 374 -23.99 -20.83 -1.89
CA ALA A 374 -24.61 -19.53 -2.18
C ALA A 374 -23.68 -18.30 -1.94
N HIS A 375 -22.83 -18.36 -0.91
CA HIS A 375 -21.95 -17.26 -0.51
C HIS A 375 -20.60 -17.26 -1.25
N LEU A 376 -20.23 -18.41 -1.84
CA LEU A 376 -18.98 -18.57 -2.57
C LEU A 376 -19.05 -17.84 -3.92
N HIS A 377 -20.20 -17.92 -4.60
CA HIS A 377 -20.40 -17.29 -5.90
C HIS A 377 -20.28 -15.76 -5.86
N THR A 378 -20.92 -15.12 -4.88
CA THR A 378 -20.88 -13.66 -4.71
C THR A 378 -19.48 -13.18 -4.36
N TRP A 379 -18.76 -13.93 -3.51
CA TRP A 379 -17.38 -13.61 -3.19
C TRP A 379 -16.44 -13.76 -4.40
N LEU A 380 -16.51 -14.85 -5.16
CA LEU A 380 -15.66 -15.03 -6.34
C LEU A 380 -15.87 -13.93 -7.39
N ARG A 381 -17.11 -13.48 -7.59
CA ARG A 381 -17.39 -12.33 -8.48
C ARG A 381 -16.82 -11.00 -7.99
N SER A 382 -16.61 -10.83 -6.68
CA SER A 382 -15.99 -9.62 -6.12
C SER A 382 -14.47 -9.54 -6.38
N LEU A 383 -13.84 -10.65 -6.79
CA LEU A 383 -12.41 -10.71 -7.05
C LEU A 383 -12.12 -10.25 -8.50
N GLY A 384 -11.97 -8.94 -8.71
CA GLY A 384 -11.71 -8.36 -10.03
C GLY A 384 -10.48 -8.96 -10.74
N PHE A 385 -9.42 -9.25 -10.00
CA PHE A 385 -8.21 -9.91 -10.54
C PHE A 385 -8.48 -11.36 -10.97
N PHE A 386 -9.39 -12.06 -10.32
CA PHE A 386 -9.69 -13.45 -10.65
C PHE A 386 -10.41 -13.54 -12.00
N MET A 387 -11.24 -12.54 -12.34
CA MET A 387 -11.82 -12.43 -13.67
C MET A 387 -10.75 -12.22 -14.75
N GLU A 388 -9.70 -11.46 -14.46
CA GLU A 388 -8.54 -11.30 -15.36
C GLU A 388 -7.74 -12.60 -15.52
N ILE A 389 -7.56 -13.36 -14.44
CA ILE A 389 -6.92 -14.68 -14.47
C ILE A 389 -7.74 -15.68 -15.29
N LEU A 390 -9.07 -15.70 -15.12
CA LEU A 390 -9.99 -16.51 -15.92
C LEU A 390 -9.88 -16.17 -17.42
N ASN A 391 -9.73 -14.90 -17.74
CA ASN A 391 -9.61 -14.42 -19.12
C ASN A 391 -8.24 -14.75 -19.75
N ASN A 392 -7.21 -15.03 -18.95
CA ASN A 392 -5.85 -15.26 -19.43
C ASN A 392 -5.37 -16.71 -19.33
N SER A 393 -6.03 -17.55 -18.54
CA SER A 393 -5.60 -18.93 -18.27
C SER A 393 -6.51 -19.98 -18.93
N PRO A 394 -5.98 -21.01 -19.60
CA PRO A 394 -6.79 -22.10 -20.16
C PRO A 394 -7.48 -22.97 -19.09
N LEU A 395 -7.20 -22.74 -17.80
CA LEU A 395 -7.78 -23.52 -16.70
C LEU A 395 -9.31 -23.38 -16.58
N PHE A 396 -9.95 -22.39 -17.22
CA PHE A 396 -11.41 -22.33 -17.33
C PHE A 396 -11.97 -23.49 -18.17
N ILE A 397 -11.20 -24.02 -19.13
CA ILE A 397 -11.59 -25.17 -19.97
C ILE A 397 -11.87 -26.39 -19.09
N MET A 398 -11.15 -26.52 -17.96
CA MET A 398 -11.35 -27.62 -16.99
C MET A 398 -12.73 -27.59 -16.30
N GLN A 399 -13.43 -26.45 -16.33
CA GLN A 399 -14.76 -26.32 -15.71
C GLN A 399 -15.86 -27.02 -16.53
N ARG A 400 -15.65 -27.22 -17.84
CA ARG A 400 -16.63 -27.82 -18.77
C ARG A 400 -16.32 -29.29 -19.04
N SER A 401 -17.35 -30.06 -19.37
CA SER A 401 -17.14 -31.45 -19.80
C SER A 401 -16.56 -31.50 -21.22
N ASP A 402 -15.78 -32.52 -21.57
CA ASP A 402 -15.28 -32.70 -22.95
C ASP A 402 -16.44 -32.76 -23.98
N ALA A 403 -17.63 -33.25 -23.57
CA ALA A 403 -18.84 -33.25 -24.39
C ALA A 403 -19.39 -31.84 -24.63
N GLU A 404 -19.40 -31.01 -23.60
CA GLU A 404 -19.83 -29.61 -23.67
C GLU A 404 -18.82 -28.76 -24.46
N LEU A 405 -17.52 -28.96 -24.23
CA LEU A 405 -16.44 -28.35 -25.00
C LEU A 405 -16.50 -28.75 -26.46
N SER A 406 -16.74 -30.03 -26.76
CA SER A 406 -16.91 -30.54 -28.12
C SER A 406 -18.14 -29.91 -28.81
N ASN A 407 -19.28 -29.84 -28.12
CA ASN A 407 -20.50 -29.24 -28.68
C ASN A 407 -20.33 -27.74 -28.94
N THR A 408 -19.71 -27.00 -28.02
CA THR A 408 -19.44 -25.57 -28.18
C THR A 408 -18.44 -25.33 -29.30
N LEU A 409 -17.36 -26.13 -29.34
CA LEU A 409 -16.35 -26.02 -30.39
C LEU A 409 -16.93 -26.33 -31.77
N GLN A 410 -17.79 -27.34 -31.91
CA GLN A 410 -18.48 -27.66 -33.16
C GLN A 410 -19.36 -26.50 -33.66
N LYS A 411 -20.07 -25.80 -32.76
CA LYS A 411 -20.90 -24.64 -33.10
C LYS A 411 -20.06 -23.43 -33.54
N CYS A 412 -18.87 -23.27 -32.97
CA CYS A 412 -18.04 -22.08 -33.15
C CYS A 412 -16.91 -22.27 -34.18
N LEU A 413 -16.64 -23.50 -34.63
CA LEU A 413 -15.63 -23.87 -35.61
C LEU A 413 -15.70 -23.09 -36.94
N PRO A 414 -16.89 -22.86 -37.54
CA PRO A 414 -16.98 -22.07 -38.76
C PRO A 414 -16.50 -20.63 -38.57
N LYS A 415 -16.84 -20.03 -37.41
CA LYS A 415 -16.40 -18.68 -37.04
C LYS A 415 -14.90 -18.65 -36.72
N LEU A 416 -14.38 -19.67 -36.05
CA LEU A 416 -12.95 -19.84 -35.76
C LEU A 416 -12.10 -19.92 -37.02
N ILE A 417 -12.52 -20.72 -37.99
CA ILE A 417 -11.82 -20.90 -39.27
C ILE A 417 -11.86 -19.62 -40.09
N ASN A 418 -13.00 -18.92 -40.09
CA ASN A 418 -13.11 -17.61 -40.72
C ASN A 418 -12.27 -16.51 -40.03
N ILE A 419 -11.97 -16.65 -38.74
CA ILE A 419 -11.03 -15.75 -38.03
C ILE A 419 -9.58 -16.10 -38.37
N LEU A 420 -9.26 -17.40 -38.47
CA LEU A 420 -7.90 -17.87 -38.73
C LEU A 420 -7.48 -17.73 -40.20
N GLN A 421 -8.41 -17.76 -41.17
CA GLN A 421 -8.16 -17.57 -42.61
C GLN A 421 -6.83 -18.19 -43.12
N SER A 422 -5.84 -17.36 -43.46
CA SER A 422 -4.51 -17.75 -43.94
C SER A 422 -3.63 -18.47 -42.92
N ASP A 423 -3.94 -18.32 -41.63
CA ASP A 423 -3.18 -18.85 -40.49
C ASP A 423 -3.69 -20.19 -39.96
N VAL A 424 -4.68 -20.81 -40.64
CA VAL A 424 -5.09 -22.21 -40.40
C VAL A 424 -3.89 -23.16 -40.40
N LYS A 425 -2.82 -22.83 -41.13
CA LYS A 425 -1.55 -23.58 -41.13
C LYS A 425 -0.93 -23.75 -39.75
N PHE A 426 -1.05 -22.75 -38.87
CA PHE A 426 -0.52 -22.83 -37.50
C PHE A 426 -1.34 -23.77 -36.61
N LEU A 427 -2.67 -23.71 -36.73
CA LEU A 427 -3.57 -24.63 -36.05
C LEU A 427 -3.31 -26.08 -36.48
N VAL A 428 -3.24 -26.32 -37.80
CA VAL A 428 -2.98 -27.66 -38.37
C VAL A 428 -1.64 -28.23 -37.92
N ARG A 429 -0.57 -27.41 -37.91
CA ARG A 429 0.75 -27.81 -37.39
C ARG A 429 0.70 -28.25 -35.92
N HIS A 430 0.03 -27.50 -35.05
CA HIS A 430 -0.10 -27.84 -33.63
C HIS A 430 -0.95 -29.10 -33.42
N LEU A 431 -2.00 -29.28 -34.22
CA LEU A 431 -2.83 -30.49 -34.20
C LEU A 431 -2.04 -31.75 -34.60
N LEU A 432 -1.16 -31.65 -35.59
CA LEU A 432 -0.25 -32.74 -35.98
C LEU A 432 0.79 -33.05 -34.91
N GLN A 433 1.43 -32.02 -34.33
CA GLN A 433 2.43 -32.20 -33.28
C GLN A 433 1.86 -32.89 -32.04
N GLN A 434 0.57 -32.72 -31.77
CA GLN A 434 -0.15 -33.38 -30.68
C GLN A 434 -0.79 -34.72 -31.08
N ASN A 435 -0.53 -35.23 -32.30
CA ASN A 435 -1.10 -36.44 -32.88
C ASN A 435 -2.65 -36.46 -32.91
N LEU A 436 -3.29 -35.30 -33.08
CA LEU A 436 -4.75 -35.15 -33.08
C LEU A 436 -5.36 -35.26 -34.49
N ILE A 437 -4.54 -35.15 -35.55
CA ILE A 437 -4.94 -35.29 -36.96
C ILE A 437 -3.88 -36.08 -37.75
N THR A 438 -4.27 -36.69 -38.88
CA THR A 438 -3.36 -37.45 -39.77
C THR A 438 -2.78 -36.55 -40.88
N LYS A 439 -1.68 -37.00 -41.52
CA LYS A 439 -1.09 -36.30 -42.68
C LYS A 439 -2.04 -36.16 -43.87
N GLU A 440 -3.03 -37.04 -44.01
CA GLU A 440 -4.07 -36.96 -45.04
C GLU A 440 -5.08 -35.83 -44.74
N THR A 441 -5.48 -35.70 -43.47
CA THR A 441 -6.33 -34.58 -43.03
C THR A 441 -5.61 -33.24 -43.09
N GLU A 442 -4.30 -33.21 -42.86
CA GLU A 442 -3.44 -32.02 -43.06
C GLU A 442 -3.49 -31.53 -44.52
N ALA A 443 -3.28 -32.43 -45.49
CA ALA A 443 -3.31 -32.07 -46.91
C ALA A 443 -4.67 -31.49 -47.33
N THR A 444 -5.77 -32.00 -46.75
CA THR A 444 -7.13 -31.50 -47.01
C THR A 444 -7.37 -30.12 -46.39
N LEU A 445 -6.79 -29.84 -45.23
CA LEU A 445 -6.94 -28.58 -44.50
C LEU A 445 -6.01 -27.46 -45.02
N LEU A 446 -4.87 -27.82 -45.60
CA LEU A 446 -3.89 -26.89 -46.18
C LEU A 446 -4.02 -26.70 -47.70
N GLY A 447 -4.79 -27.54 -48.39
CA GLY A 447 -5.04 -27.42 -49.84
C GLY A 447 -6.01 -26.30 -50.20
N GLU A 448 -6.33 -26.18 -51.50
CA GLU A 448 -7.27 -25.19 -52.07
C GLU A 448 -8.76 -25.46 -51.70
N ALA A 449 -9.01 -26.19 -50.63
CA ALA A 449 -10.35 -26.45 -50.13
C ALA A 449 -11.02 -25.15 -49.67
N THR A 450 -12.33 -25.01 -49.94
CA THR A 450 -13.12 -23.87 -49.45
C THR A 450 -13.16 -23.85 -47.92
N GLU A 451 -13.32 -22.67 -47.31
CA GLU A 451 -13.41 -22.53 -45.84
C GLU A 451 -14.54 -23.37 -45.23
N MET A 452 -15.65 -23.57 -45.96
CA MET A 452 -16.71 -24.51 -45.58
C MET A 452 -16.20 -25.95 -45.51
N LYS A 453 -15.41 -26.40 -46.49
CA LYS A 453 -14.86 -27.76 -46.53
C LYS A 453 -13.81 -27.99 -45.43
N LYS A 454 -13.00 -26.97 -45.12
CA LYS A 454 -12.07 -26.99 -43.98
C LYS A 454 -12.82 -27.09 -42.64
N SER A 455 -13.92 -26.36 -42.50
CA SER A 455 -14.81 -26.41 -41.33
C SER A 455 -15.46 -27.76 -41.10
N VAL A 456 -16.03 -28.36 -42.14
CA VAL A 456 -16.61 -29.71 -42.05
C VAL A 456 -15.55 -30.75 -41.67
N THR A 457 -14.35 -30.65 -42.25
CA THR A 457 -13.24 -31.57 -41.95
C THR A 457 -12.80 -31.48 -40.48
N LEU A 458 -12.65 -30.26 -39.95
CA LEU A 458 -12.31 -30.04 -38.54
C LEU A 458 -13.47 -30.46 -37.60
N GLN A 459 -14.73 -30.28 -38.01
CA GLN A 459 -15.89 -30.76 -37.25
C GLN A 459 -15.89 -32.28 -37.13
N ASP A 460 -15.55 -33.00 -38.19
CA ASP A 460 -15.47 -34.47 -38.18
C ASP A 460 -14.31 -34.98 -37.31
N VAL A 461 -13.17 -34.29 -37.27
CA VAL A 461 -12.05 -34.58 -36.35
C VAL A 461 -12.51 -34.46 -34.89
N VAL A 462 -13.20 -33.36 -34.56
CA VAL A 462 -13.69 -33.10 -33.20
C VAL A 462 -14.75 -34.12 -32.79
N LYS A 463 -15.64 -34.52 -33.72
CA LYS A 463 -16.64 -35.57 -33.49
C LYS A 463 -16.00 -36.94 -33.24
N LYS A 464 -14.95 -37.30 -33.99
CA LYS A 464 -14.27 -38.59 -33.85
C LYS A 464 -13.44 -38.70 -32.58
N HIS A 465 -12.95 -37.58 -32.04
CA HIS A 465 -12.09 -37.58 -30.85
C HIS A 465 -12.56 -36.58 -29.78
N PRO A 466 -13.49 -36.97 -28.90
CA PRO A 466 -14.02 -36.09 -27.85
C PRO A 466 -12.93 -35.55 -26.89
N ARG A 467 -11.89 -36.35 -26.62
CA ARG A 467 -10.73 -35.95 -25.79
C ARG A 467 -9.81 -34.93 -26.50
N CYS A 468 -10.01 -34.68 -27.80
CA CYS A 468 -9.30 -33.63 -28.52
C CYS A 468 -9.94 -32.27 -28.29
N ALA A 469 -11.19 -32.17 -27.82
CA ALA A 469 -11.88 -30.89 -27.69
C ALA A 469 -11.19 -29.95 -26.68
N SER A 470 -10.86 -30.44 -25.47
CA SER A 470 -10.11 -29.67 -24.46
C SER A 470 -8.73 -29.27 -24.96
N LYS A 471 -8.02 -30.18 -25.63
CA LYS A 471 -6.68 -29.92 -26.15
C LYS A 471 -6.66 -28.96 -27.34
N LEU A 472 -7.67 -29.02 -28.20
CA LEU A 472 -7.86 -28.10 -29.31
C LEU A 472 -8.29 -26.72 -28.80
N TRP A 473 -9.08 -26.67 -27.73
CA TRP A 473 -9.35 -25.42 -27.00
C TRP A 473 -8.09 -24.80 -26.40
N GLU A 474 -7.20 -25.58 -25.79
CA GLU A 474 -5.91 -25.08 -25.29
C GLU A 474 -5.05 -24.47 -26.41
N ILE A 475 -5.01 -25.13 -27.58
CA ILE A 475 -4.30 -24.63 -28.76
C ILE A 475 -4.93 -23.33 -29.26
N VAL A 476 -6.25 -23.28 -29.41
CA VAL A 476 -6.98 -22.08 -29.85
C VAL A 476 -6.76 -20.92 -28.89
N TRP A 477 -6.75 -21.20 -27.58
CA TRP A 477 -6.46 -20.21 -26.54
C TRP A 477 -5.02 -19.67 -26.63
N GLY A 478 -4.04 -20.56 -26.87
CA GLY A 478 -2.63 -20.16 -27.04
C GLY A 478 -2.36 -19.32 -28.30
N LEU A 479 -3.22 -19.43 -29.33
CA LEU A 479 -3.11 -18.63 -30.56
C LEU A 479 -3.59 -17.18 -30.40
N ARG A 480 -4.23 -16.85 -29.27
CA ARG A 480 -4.80 -15.53 -28.98
C ARG A 480 -3.77 -14.41 -29.03
N ASP A 481 -2.58 -14.65 -28.50
CA ASP A 481 -1.52 -13.62 -28.45
C ASP A 481 -1.03 -13.24 -29.86
N SER A 482 -1.16 -14.16 -30.81
CA SER A 482 -0.85 -13.92 -32.24
C SER A 482 -2.06 -13.46 -33.05
N HIS A 483 -3.29 -13.64 -32.55
CA HIS A 483 -4.54 -13.29 -33.23
C HIS A 483 -5.51 -12.60 -32.26
N PRO A 484 -5.46 -11.26 -32.15
CA PRO A 484 -6.27 -10.51 -31.17
C PRO A 484 -7.78 -10.75 -31.30
N GLN A 485 -8.25 -11.09 -32.51
CA GLN A 485 -9.66 -11.43 -32.80
C GLN A 485 -10.12 -12.72 -32.10
N LEU A 486 -9.19 -13.62 -31.74
CA LEU A 486 -9.49 -14.82 -30.94
C LEU A 486 -9.73 -14.48 -29.47
N THR A 487 -9.24 -13.34 -28.97
CA THR A 487 -9.48 -12.89 -27.58
C THR A 487 -10.97 -12.70 -27.33
N GLU A 488 -11.62 -11.91 -28.18
CA GLU A 488 -13.05 -11.63 -28.06
C GLU A 488 -13.91 -12.88 -28.35
N PHE A 489 -13.47 -13.71 -29.29
CA PHE A 489 -14.10 -15.00 -29.58
C PHE A 489 -14.06 -15.98 -28.40
N CYS A 490 -12.93 -16.08 -27.70
CA CYS A 490 -12.79 -16.97 -26.54
C CYS A 490 -13.49 -16.43 -25.28
N LEU A 491 -13.71 -15.11 -25.18
CA LEU A 491 -14.42 -14.47 -24.06
C LEU A 491 -15.95 -14.49 -24.20
N GLN A 492 -16.47 -14.63 -25.42
CA GLN A 492 -17.91 -14.69 -25.71
C GLN A 492 -18.54 -16.09 -25.46
N LEU A 493 -17.75 -17.07 -25.02
CA LEU A 493 -18.12 -18.48 -24.93
C LEU A 493 -18.03 -19.02 -23.52
#